data_AF-A0A259RLG0-F1
#
_entry.id   AF-A0A259RLG0-F1
#
_cell.length_a   1.000
_cell.length_b   1.000
_cell.length_c   1.000
_cell.angle_alpha   90.00
_cell.angle_beta   90.00
_cell.angle_gamma   90.00
#
_symmetry.space_group_name_H-M   'P 1'
#
loop_
_entity.id
_entity.type
_entity.pdbx_description
1 polymer ?
#
loop_
_entity_poly.entity_id
_entity_poly.type
_entity_poly.pdbx_seq_one_letter_code
_entity_poly.pdbx_strand_id
1 'polypeptide(L)'
;MAQESPSEKPLASAVAAWGTPHFAPTLIDTLTRLGTRLLPLQKALTHGSVALDDDLMVRVLHTEAKGEHLLVRVSVQYTSIITGCSCIDDPTPENILPEYCELELFIDRQNGAAKVELL
;
A
#
# COMPACT_ATOMS: atom_id res chain seq x y z
N MET A 1 24.13 5.99 3.59
CA MET A 1 23.20 6.47 4.64
C MET A 1 22.02 5.52 4.62
N ALA A 2 22.06 4.48 5.45
CA ALA A 2 20.96 3.54 5.59
C ALA A 2 19.87 4.26 6.39
N GLN A 3 18.73 4.56 5.76
CA GLN A 3 17.55 4.99 6.49
C GLN A 3 16.97 3.75 7.16
N GLU A 4 17.52 3.41 8.32
CA GLU A 4 16.90 2.53 9.30
C GLU A 4 15.73 3.32 9.92
N SER A 5 14.61 3.32 9.21
CA SER A 5 13.34 3.85 9.71
C SER A 5 12.84 2.99 10.88
N PRO A 6 12.15 3.60 11.86
CA PRO A 6 11.99 3.08 13.22
C PRO A 6 11.17 1.79 13.28
N SER A 7 11.31 1.12 14.42
CA SER A 7 10.79 -0.19 14.84
C SER A 7 9.25 -0.36 14.83
N GLU A 8 8.56 0.16 13.82
CA GLU A 8 7.17 -0.16 13.59
C GLU A 8 7.12 -1.55 12.97
N LYS A 9 6.33 -2.41 13.60
CA LYS A 9 6.06 -3.79 13.17
C LYS A 9 4.69 -3.80 12.49
N PRO A 10 4.54 -3.10 11.34
CA PRO A 10 3.23 -2.76 10.80
C PRO A 10 2.37 -4.00 10.54
N LEU A 11 2.99 -5.14 10.22
CA LEU A 11 2.30 -6.34 9.78
C LEU A 11 2.39 -7.49 10.79
N ALA A 12 2.73 -7.23 12.05
CA ALA A 12 2.81 -8.29 13.08
C ALA A 12 1.50 -9.09 13.20
N SER A 13 0.35 -8.43 13.12
CA SER A 13 -0.97 -9.09 13.15
C SER A 13 -1.20 -9.99 11.94
N ALA A 14 -0.78 -9.57 10.74
CA ALA A 14 -0.86 -10.39 9.54
C ALA A 14 0.06 -11.61 9.65
N VAL A 15 1.29 -11.45 10.14
CA VAL A 15 2.21 -12.56 10.39
C VAL A 15 1.64 -13.56 11.40
N ALA A 16 1.03 -13.09 12.49
CA ALA A 16 0.38 -13.96 13.47
C ALA A 16 -0.79 -14.76 12.89
N ALA A 17 -1.46 -14.23 11.86
CA ALA A 17 -2.54 -14.91 11.15
C ALA A 17 -2.07 -15.79 9.99
N TRP A 18 -0.75 -15.86 9.72
CA TRP A 18 -0.20 -16.64 8.61
C TRP A 18 -0.61 -18.12 8.69
N GLY A 19 -0.96 -18.72 7.54
CA GLY A 19 -1.45 -20.10 7.46
C GLY A 19 -2.90 -20.30 7.92
N THR A 20 -3.60 -19.23 8.29
CA THR A 20 -5.03 -19.25 8.64
C THR A 20 -5.86 -18.53 7.57
N PRO A 21 -7.18 -18.79 7.48
CA PRO A 21 -8.06 -18.02 6.59
C PRO A 21 -8.13 -16.52 6.93
N HIS A 22 -7.65 -16.11 8.11
CA HIS A 22 -7.63 -14.71 8.53
C HIS A 22 -6.42 -13.93 8.01
N PHE A 23 -5.45 -14.59 7.37
CA PHE A 23 -4.24 -13.92 6.87
C PHE A 23 -4.56 -12.79 5.89
N ALA A 24 -5.21 -13.13 4.78
CA ALA A 24 -5.54 -12.17 3.72
C ALA A 24 -6.39 -10.99 4.21
N PRO A 25 -7.52 -11.21 4.94
CA PRO A 25 -8.32 -10.08 5.43
C PRO A 25 -7.56 -9.22 6.44
N THR A 26 -6.76 -9.82 7.34
CA THR A 26 -5.94 -9.06 8.30
C THR A 26 -4.89 -8.21 7.59
N LEU A 27 -4.24 -8.77 6.57
CA LEU A 27 -3.25 -8.06 5.77
C LEU A 27 -3.89 -6.89 5.02
N ILE A 28 -4.99 -7.14 4.29
CA ILE A 28 -5.71 -6.11 3.52
C ILE A 28 -6.12 -4.96 4.44
N ASP A 29 -6.76 -5.27 5.57
CA ASP A 29 -7.21 -4.26 6.53
C ASP A 29 -6.03 -3.45 7.09
N THR A 30 -4.92 -4.11 7.43
CA THR A 30 -3.72 -3.43 7.91
C THR A 30 -3.09 -2.53 6.84
N LEU A 31 -3.03 -2.98 5.58
CA LEU A 31 -2.51 -2.17 4.47
C LEU A 31 -3.41 -0.98 4.16
N THR A 32 -4.73 -1.17 4.19
CA THR A 32 -5.70 -0.08 4.00
C THR A 32 -5.59 0.96 5.11
N ARG A 33 -5.45 0.54 6.38
CA ARG A 33 -5.26 1.46 7.51
C ARG A 33 -3.95 2.23 7.47
N LEU A 34 -2.87 1.61 6.99
CA LEU A 34 -1.57 2.26 6.88
C LEU A 34 -1.49 3.18 5.66
N GLY A 35 -2.19 2.84 4.58
CA GLY A 35 -2.32 3.66 3.38
C GLY A 35 -0.97 4.21 2.90
N THR A 36 -0.93 5.53 2.68
CA THR A 36 0.27 6.27 2.23
C THR A 36 1.45 6.24 3.20
N ARG A 37 1.27 5.80 4.45
CA ARG A 37 2.38 5.68 5.43
C ARG A 37 3.31 4.51 5.11
N LEU A 38 2.76 3.43 4.56
CA LEU A 38 3.53 2.22 4.21
C LEU A 38 3.61 2.04 2.69
N LEU A 39 2.51 2.29 1.97
CA LEU A 39 2.43 2.05 0.54
C LEU A 39 3.00 3.25 -0.21
N PRO A 40 3.91 3.04 -1.20
CA PRO A 40 4.53 4.11 -1.95
C PRO A 40 3.59 4.69 -3.04
N LEU A 41 2.32 4.97 -2.71
CA LEU A 41 1.29 5.39 -3.67
C LEU A 41 1.73 6.62 -4.48
N GLN A 42 2.31 7.62 -3.81
CA GLN A 42 2.82 8.82 -4.46
C GLN A 42 3.92 8.54 -5.50
N LYS A 43 4.74 7.50 -5.31
CA LYS A 43 5.76 7.08 -6.27
C LYS A 43 5.19 6.22 -7.39
N ALA A 44 4.04 5.60 -7.15
CA ALA A 44 3.35 4.72 -8.08
C ALA A 44 2.34 5.45 -8.99
N LEU A 45 2.25 6.78 -8.86
CA LEU A 45 1.38 7.59 -9.71
C LEU A 45 1.80 7.49 -11.17
N THR A 46 0.81 7.27 -12.02
CA THR A 46 0.96 7.24 -13.48
C THR A 46 0.30 8.46 -14.13
N HIS A 47 -0.83 8.93 -13.58
CA HIS A 47 -1.62 10.01 -14.20
C HIS A 47 -1.65 11.27 -13.35
N GLY A 48 -1.95 11.14 -12.06
CA GLY A 48 -2.09 12.28 -11.15
C GLY A 48 -0.76 12.86 -10.66
N SER A 49 -0.87 13.94 -9.90
CA SER A 49 0.27 14.60 -9.24
C SER A 49 0.31 14.32 -7.74
N VAL A 50 -0.84 14.06 -7.11
CA VAL A 50 -0.96 13.77 -5.69
C VAL A 50 -1.80 12.51 -5.49
N ALA A 51 -1.27 11.54 -4.75
CA ALA A 51 -1.99 10.31 -4.40
C ALA A 51 -2.95 10.56 -3.23
N LEU A 52 -4.15 10.00 -3.32
CA LEU A 52 -5.16 9.97 -2.26
C LEU A 52 -5.34 8.54 -1.75
N ASP A 53 -5.57 8.38 -0.45
CA ASP A 53 -5.85 7.09 0.18
C ASP A 53 -7.28 6.96 0.74
N ASP A 54 -8.16 7.93 0.47
CA ASP A 54 -9.57 7.92 0.92
C ASP A 54 -10.38 6.70 0.43
N ASP A 55 -10.15 6.22 -0.80
CA ASP A 55 -10.82 5.05 -1.40
C ASP A 55 -9.82 3.93 -1.76
N LEU A 56 -8.85 3.71 -0.88
CA LEU A 56 -7.80 2.72 -1.09
C LEU A 56 -8.34 1.28 -1.03
N MET A 57 -8.29 0.58 -2.16
CA MET A 57 -8.64 -0.84 -2.28
C MET A 57 -7.39 -1.69 -2.47
N VAL A 58 -7.14 -2.59 -1.51
CA VAL A 58 -6.02 -3.55 -1.57
C VAL A 58 -6.53 -4.95 -1.86
N ARG A 59 -5.90 -5.66 -2.79
CA ARG A 59 -6.19 -7.08 -3.07
C ARG A 59 -4.92 -7.92 -3.08
N VAL A 60 -4.98 -9.09 -2.45
CA VAL A 60 -3.89 -10.06 -2.46
C VAL A 60 -3.89 -10.84 -3.76
N LEU A 61 -2.79 -10.78 -4.50
CA LEU A 61 -2.58 -11.49 -5.77
C LEU A 61 -1.83 -12.80 -5.55
N HIS A 62 -0.85 -12.79 -4.66
CA HIS A 62 0.00 -13.93 -4.40
C HIS A 62 0.58 -13.88 -2.99
N THR A 63 0.77 -15.05 -2.37
CA THR A 63 1.41 -15.18 -1.06
C THR A 63 2.31 -16.40 -1.07
N GLU A 64 3.57 -16.24 -0.66
CA GLU A 64 4.54 -17.32 -0.59
C GLU A 64 5.43 -17.14 0.64
N ALA A 65 5.77 -18.23 1.32
CA ALA A 65 6.80 -18.20 2.35
C ALA A 65 8.16 -18.54 1.72
N LYS A 66 9.14 -17.62 1.84
CA LYS A 66 10.55 -17.87 1.47
C LYS A 66 11.45 -17.68 2.69
N GLY A 67 11.83 -18.79 3.32
CA GLY A 67 12.68 -18.77 4.51
C GLY A 67 12.06 -17.92 5.62
N GLU A 68 12.80 -16.90 6.05
CA GLU A 68 12.41 -15.98 7.12
C GLU A 68 11.44 -14.87 6.67
N HIS A 69 11.11 -14.80 5.38
CA HIS A 69 10.20 -13.78 4.83
C HIS A 69 8.94 -14.39 4.21
N LEU A 70 7.85 -13.62 4.26
CA LEU A 70 6.68 -13.82 3.42
C LEU A 70 6.78 -12.86 2.23
N LEU A 71 6.75 -13.40 1.03
CA LEU A 71 6.59 -12.62 -0.19
C LEU A 71 5.10 -12.53 -0.47
N VAL A 72 4.58 -11.33 -0.48
CA VAL A 72 3.17 -11.09 -0.77
C VAL A 72 3.05 -10.09 -1.89
N ARG A 73 2.38 -10.48 -2.98
CA ARG A 73 2.01 -9.55 -4.04
C ARG A 73 0.61 -9.06 -3.81
N VAL A 74 0.45 -7.75 -3.86
CA VAL A 74 -0.84 -7.09 -3.78
C VAL A 74 -1.02 -6.16 -4.95
N SER A 75 -2.26 -6.02 -5.40
CA SER A 75 -2.67 -4.88 -6.19
C SER A 75 -3.31 -3.84 -5.30
N VAL A 76 -3.06 -2.59 -5.64
CA VAL A 76 -3.61 -1.43 -4.96
C VAL A 76 -4.30 -0.57 -6.00
N GLN A 77 -5.59 -0.36 -5.81
CA GLN A 77 -6.38 0.60 -6.55
C GLN A 77 -6.66 1.78 -5.63
N TYR A 78 -6.38 2.98 -6.12
CA TYR A 78 -6.54 4.22 -5.36
C TYR A 78 -6.86 5.35 -6.33
N THR A 79 -6.96 6.56 -5.81
CA THR A 79 -7.24 7.75 -6.61
C THR A 79 -6.11 8.75 -6.48
N SER A 80 -5.99 9.61 -7.48
CA SER A 80 -5.06 10.72 -7.47
C SER A 80 -5.74 11.99 -7.96
N ILE A 81 -5.15 13.14 -7.68
CA ILE A 81 -5.60 14.41 -8.23
C ILE A 81 -4.48 15.09 -9.02
N ILE A 82 -4.87 15.89 -10.00
CA ILE A 82 -3.96 16.85 -10.63
C ILE A 82 -4.19 18.20 -9.98
N THR A 83 -3.16 18.72 -9.32
CA THR A 83 -3.18 20.10 -8.82
C THR A 83 -2.87 21.03 -9.99
N GLY A 84 -3.92 21.54 -10.65
CA GLY A 84 -3.83 22.62 -11.63
C GLY A 84 -3.94 23.98 -10.94
N CYS A 85 -3.21 25.00 -11.44
CA CYS A 85 -3.28 26.37 -10.94
C CYS A 85 -4.73 26.83 -10.74
N SER A 86 -5.03 27.34 -9.54
CA SER A 86 -6.31 27.94 -9.19
C SER A 86 -6.71 29.06 -10.15
N CYS A 87 -7.48 28.74 -11.19
CA CYS A 87 -8.42 29.67 -11.76
C CYS A 87 -9.76 29.41 -11.07
N ILE A 88 -10.08 30.33 -10.17
CA ILE A 88 -11.33 30.49 -9.44
C ILE A 88 -12.52 30.34 -10.44
N ASP A 89 -13.63 29.74 -10.00
CA ASP A 89 -14.95 29.76 -10.67
C ASP A 89 -15.40 28.57 -11.55
N ASP A 90 -14.94 27.33 -11.33
CA ASP A 90 -15.64 26.17 -11.92
C ASP A 90 -15.92 25.07 -10.85
N PRO A 91 -17.19 24.70 -10.60
CA PRO A 91 -17.56 23.62 -9.68
C PRO A 91 -17.34 22.24 -10.29
N THR A 92 -16.31 22.09 -11.14
CA THR A 92 -15.96 20.80 -11.75
C THR A 92 -15.61 19.83 -10.64
N PRO A 93 -16.13 18.58 -10.66
CA PRO A 93 -15.68 17.57 -9.72
C PRO A 93 -14.15 17.52 -9.75
N GLU A 94 -13.56 17.53 -8.56
CA GLU A 94 -12.12 17.44 -8.34
C GLU A 94 -11.54 16.45 -9.35
N ASN A 95 -10.42 16.80 -10.00
CA ASN A 95 -9.82 16.05 -11.11
C ASN A 95 -9.21 14.73 -10.61
N ILE A 96 -10.09 13.86 -10.11
CA ILE A 96 -9.85 12.58 -9.47
C ILE A 96 -9.64 11.55 -10.57
N LEU A 97 -8.44 11.00 -10.61
CA LEU A 97 -8.01 10.00 -11.57
C LEU A 97 -7.86 8.66 -10.86
N PRO A 98 -8.38 7.57 -11.44
CA PRO A 98 -8.13 6.25 -10.91
C PRO A 98 -6.66 5.87 -11.16
N GLU A 99 -6.00 5.36 -10.12
CA GLU A 99 -4.66 4.83 -10.16
C GLU A 99 -4.65 3.37 -9.77
N TYR A 100 -3.66 2.66 -10.30
CA TYR A 100 -3.46 1.25 -10.03
C TYR A 100 -1.96 0.96 -9.96
N CYS A 101 -1.54 0.20 -8.96
CA CYS A 101 -0.20 -0.32 -8.90
C CYS A 101 -0.15 -1.72 -8.28
N GLU A 102 0.92 -2.45 -8.62
CA GLU A 102 1.23 -3.74 -8.03
C GLU A 102 2.46 -3.60 -7.14
N LEU A 103 2.38 -4.19 -5.96
CA LEU A 103 3.43 -4.09 -4.94
C LEU A 103 3.84 -5.48 -4.50
N GLU A 104 5.13 -5.66 -4.26
CA GLU A 104 5.69 -6.84 -3.60
C GLU A 104 6.12 -6.45 -2.18
N LEU A 105 5.52 -7.12 -1.20
CA LEU A 105 5.86 -6.98 0.21
C LEU A 105 6.76 -8.13 0.63
N PHE A 106 7.87 -7.77 1.27
CA PHE A 106 8.78 -8.68 1.95
C PHE A 106 8.57 -8.52 3.45
N ILE A 107 7.78 -9.42 4.03
CA ILE A 107 7.38 -9.37 5.43
C ILE A 107 8.26 -10.30 6.24
N ASP A 108 8.99 -9.77 7.21
CA ASP A 108 9.74 -10.56 8.18
C ASP A 108 8.77 -11.35 9.07
N ARG A 109 8.96 -12.67 9.14
CA ARG A 109 8.09 -13.60 9.86
C ARG A 109 8.29 -13.57 11.38
N GLN A 110 9.40 -13.03 11.87
CA GLN A 110 9.68 -12.98 13.30
C GLN A 110 9.08 -11.75 13.94
N ASN A 111 9.11 -10.61 13.23
CA ASN A 111 8.74 -9.32 13.82
C ASN A 111 7.66 -8.56 13.06
N GLY A 112 7.29 -8.95 11.83
CA GLY A 112 6.26 -8.24 11.04
C GLY A 112 6.72 -6.90 10.44
N ALA A 113 8.03 -6.64 10.41
CA ALA A 113 8.61 -5.60 9.59
C ALA A 113 8.38 -5.92 8.11
N ALA A 114 8.13 -4.91 7.30
CA ALA A 114 7.82 -5.10 5.90
C ALA A 114 8.60 -4.12 5.05
N LYS A 115 9.25 -4.62 4.00
CA LYS A 115 9.75 -3.80 2.90
C LYS A 115 8.73 -3.89 1.76
N VAL A 116 8.41 -2.75 1.17
CA VAL A 116 7.47 -2.67 0.03
C VAL A 116 8.24 -2.21 -1.20
N GLU A 117 8.10 -2.94 -2.29
CA GLU A 117 8.68 -2.60 -3.60
C GLU A 117 7.56 -2.50 -4.65
N LEU A 118 7.69 -1.51 -5.54
CA LEU A 118 6.82 -1.34 -6.70
C LEU A 118 7.27 -2.32 -7.79
N LEU A 119 6.32 -3.01 -8.43
CA LEU A 119 6.56 -3.93 -9.54
C LEU A 119 6.48 -3.23 -10.90
#